data_AF-A0A957M9Q5-F1
#
_entry.id   AF-A0A957M9Q5-F1
#
_cell.length_a   1.000
_cell.length_b   1.000
_cell.length_c   1.000
_cell.angle_alpha   90.00
_cell.angle_beta   90.00
_cell.angle_gamma   90.00
#
_symmetry.space_group_name_H-M   'P 1'
#
loop_
_entity.id
_entity.type
_entity.pdbx_description
1 polymer ?
#
loop_
_entity_poly.entity_id
_entity_poly.type
_entity_poly.pdbx_seq_one_letter_code
_entity_poly.pdbx_strand_id
1 'polypeptide(L)'
;AFGNIALHPVEPGTPVELTPALRVTPNIVPHRAEFSDTAAYVVEGPARAFFYCPDIDGWAQWDEDIATVVASVGMALLDGTFYSAAELPGRNLAEIPHPLVTESCARLAGQAERVVFVHMNHSNPLLDPASAERRSVEDAGFTVGATGMRWAL
;
A
#
# COMPACT_ATOMS: atom_id res chain seq x y z
N ALA A 1 2.36 33.54 5.50
CA ALA A 1 2.12 32.26 6.19
C ALA A 1 2.74 31.18 5.31
N PHE A 2 3.92 30.59 5.57
CA PHE A 2 4.31 29.86 6.79
C PHE A 2 5.80 29.99 7.18
N GLY A 3 6.64 30.76 6.47
CA GLY A 3 8.02 31.13 6.84
C GLY A 3 9.07 30.00 6.94
N ASN A 4 8.65 28.79 7.28
CA ASN A 4 9.45 27.59 7.51
C ASN A 4 9.02 26.42 6.60
N ILE A 5 8.00 26.62 5.77
CA ILE A 5 7.43 25.60 4.86
C ILE A 5 7.36 26.20 3.46
N ALA A 6 8.00 25.53 2.51
CA ALA A 6 7.86 25.78 1.09
C ALA A 6 6.91 24.72 0.52
N LEU A 7 5.79 25.17 -0.07
CA LEU A 7 4.83 24.27 -0.70
C LEU A 7 5.29 23.96 -2.13
N HIS A 8 5.36 22.67 -2.44
CA HIS A 8 5.61 22.17 -3.79
C HIS A 8 4.38 21.37 -4.22
N PRO A 9 3.45 21.98 -4.97
CA PRO A 9 2.28 21.26 -5.46
C PRO A 9 2.71 20.13 -6.40
N VAL A 10 2.02 19.01 -6.32
CA VAL A 10 2.24 17.84 -7.18
C VAL A 10 0.95 17.54 -7.92
N GLU A 11 1.05 17.26 -9.21
CA GLU A 11 -0.09 16.89 -10.04
C GLU A 11 -0.14 15.37 -10.17
N PRO A 12 -1.29 14.73 -9.93
CA PRO A 12 -1.46 13.30 -10.17
C PRO A 12 -1.03 12.88 -11.58
N GLY A 13 -0.35 11.75 -11.68
CA GLY A 13 0.21 11.21 -12.93
C GLY A 13 1.44 11.94 -13.45
N THR A 14 1.83 13.07 -12.86
CA THR A 14 3.00 13.85 -13.28
C THR A 14 4.20 13.52 -12.40
N PRO A 15 5.31 13.00 -12.97
CA PRO A 15 6.49 12.69 -12.19
C PRO A 15 7.15 13.94 -11.61
N VAL A 16 7.59 13.85 -10.36
CA VAL A 16 8.30 14.90 -9.62
C VAL A 16 9.69 14.39 -9.29
N GLU A 17 10.71 15.07 -9.83
CA GLU A 17 12.11 14.80 -9.47
C GLU A 17 12.42 15.37 -8.08
N LEU A 18 12.76 14.49 -7.14
CA LEU A 18 13.21 14.90 -5.81
C LEU A 18 14.72 15.11 -5.77
N THR A 19 15.45 14.29 -6.54
CA THR A 19 16.89 14.39 -6.78
C THR A 19 17.20 13.84 -8.19
N PRO A 20 18.44 14.01 -8.74
CA PRO A 20 18.81 13.38 -10.00
C PRO A 20 18.70 11.84 -10.03
N ALA A 21 18.58 11.20 -8.86
CA ALA A 21 18.53 9.76 -8.68
C ALA A 21 17.17 9.27 -8.14
N LEU A 22 16.22 10.16 -7.85
CA LEU A 22 14.96 9.81 -7.19
C LEU A 22 13.80 10.62 -7.77
N ARG A 23 12.80 9.91 -8.28
CA ARG A 23 11.58 10.49 -8.83
C ARG A 23 10.35 9.82 -8.20
N VAL A 24 9.30 10.59 -8.02
CA VAL A 24 8.02 10.09 -7.51
C VAL A 24 6.88 10.51 -8.41
N THR A 25 5.95 9.59 -8.68
CA THR A 25 4.74 9.88 -9.46
C THR A 25 3.53 9.61 -8.57
N PRO A 26 2.78 10.65 -8.14
CA PRO A 26 1.56 10.49 -7.36
C PRO A 26 0.44 9.93 -8.23
N ASN A 27 -0.34 9.00 -7.70
CA ASN A 27 -1.55 8.46 -8.33
C ASN A 27 -2.70 8.58 -7.33
N ILE A 28 -3.80 9.20 -7.74
CA ILE A 28 -4.99 9.26 -6.88
C ILE A 28 -5.53 7.85 -6.68
N VAL A 29 -5.85 7.53 -5.44
CA VAL A 29 -6.51 6.29 -5.05
C VAL A 29 -7.85 6.63 -4.40
N PRO A 30 -8.87 5.76 -4.55
CA PRO A 30 -10.14 5.96 -3.86
C PRO A 30 -9.88 5.99 -2.35
N HIS A 31 -10.36 7.02 -1.70
CA HIS A 31 -10.38 7.13 -0.25
C HIS A 31 -11.60 7.94 0.17
N ARG A 32 -12.19 7.62 1.32
CA ARG A 32 -13.34 8.33 1.87
C ARG A 32 -12.99 9.82 2.07
N ALA A 33 -13.44 10.66 1.14
CA ALA A 33 -13.00 12.04 0.96
C ALA A 33 -13.62 13.03 1.97
N GLU A 34 -13.54 12.74 3.27
CA GLU A 34 -14.13 13.62 4.28
C GLU A 34 -13.30 14.89 4.52
N PHE A 35 -11.96 14.84 4.34
CA PHE A 35 -11.09 16.00 4.64
C PHE A 35 -9.86 16.19 3.72
N SER A 36 -9.43 15.20 2.93
CA SER A 36 -8.27 15.33 2.05
C SER A 36 -8.26 14.31 0.90
N ASP A 37 -7.52 14.64 -0.15
CA ASP A 37 -7.15 13.69 -1.20
C ASP A 37 -6.22 12.60 -0.64
N THR A 38 -6.28 11.41 -1.22
CA THR A 38 -5.34 10.32 -0.92
C THR A 38 -4.63 9.89 -2.20
N ALA A 39 -3.30 9.71 -2.09
CA ALA A 39 -2.47 9.34 -3.22
C ALA A 39 -1.55 8.18 -2.85
N ALA A 40 -1.45 7.22 -3.75
CA ALA A 40 -0.35 6.29 -3.82
C ALA A 40 0.80 6.88 -4.64
N TYR A 41 2.00 6.32 -4.50
CA TYR A 41 3.18 6.80 -5.22
C TYR A 41 3.90 5.66 -5.91
N VAL A 42 4.26 5.86 -7.18
CA VAL A 42 5.37 5.12 -7.79
C VAL A 42 6.64 5.87 -7.45
N VAL A 43 7.58 5.21 -6.80
CA VAL A 43 8.88 5.76 -6.42
C VAL A 43 9.96 5.06 -7.23
N GLU A 44 10.67 5.82 -8.04
CA GLU A 44 11.70 5.34 -8.96
C GLU A 44 13.08 5.76 -8.45
N GLY A 45 13.93 4.79 -8.14
CA GLY A 45 15.35 4.98 -7.90
C GLY A 45 16.22 4.61 -9.10
N PRO A 46 17.55 4.60 -8.93
CA PRO A 46 18.48 4.32 -10.03
C PRO A 46 18.42 2.90 -10.59
N ALA A 47 17.98 1.93 -9.79
CA ALA A 47 18.00 0.51 -10.16
C ALA A 47 16.64 -0.16 -10.09
N ARG A 48 15.72 0.34 -9.25
CA ARG A 48 14.42 -0.26 -8.96
C ARG A 48 13.36 0.81 -8.73
N ALA A 49 12.11 0.41 -8.95
CA ALA A 49 10.95 1.18 -8.55
C ALA A 49 10.10 0.38 -7.57
N PHE A 50 9.40 1.08 -6.68
CA PHE A 50 8.30 0.51 -5.91
C PHE A 50 7.02 1.30 -6.04
N PHE A 51 5.90 0.63 -5.85
CA PHE A 51 4.60 1.24 -5.62
C PHE A 51 4.32 1.32 -4.12
N TYR A 52 3.87 2.47 -3.62
CA TYR A 52 3.54 2.69 -2.21
C TYR A 52 2.11 3.19 -2.11
N CYS A 53 1.25 2.32 -1.59
CA CYS A 53 -0.17 2.57 -1.37
C CYS A 53 -0.52 2.02 0.01
N PRO A 54 -0.24 2.79 1.09
CA PRO A 54 -0.46 2.33 2.45
C PRO A 54 -1.95 2.36 2.85
N ASP A 55 -2.76 3.14 2.12
CA ASP A 55 -4.15 3.40 2.44
C ASP A 55 -4.96 3.58 1.14
N ILE A 56 -6.06 2.85 1.02
CA ILE A 56 -7.02 2.89 -0.09
C ILE A 56 -8.35 2.28 0.36
N ASP A 57 -9.47 2.82 -0.11
CA ASP A 57 -10.81 2.30 0.23
C ASP A 57 -11.04 0.86 -0.28
N GLY A 58 -10.49 0.54 -1.45
CA GLY A 58 -10.54 -0.81 -2.02
C GLY A 58 -10.16 -0.88 -3.49
N TRP A 59 -9.58 -2.01 -3.90
CA TRP A 59 -9.09 -2.23 -5.26
C TRP A 59 -10.18 -2.18 -6.32
N ALA A 60 -11.41 -2.59 -6.00
CA ALA A 60 -12.53 -2.59 -6.94
C ALA A 60 -13.08 -1.18 -7.25
N GLN A 61 -12.73 -0.19 -6.44
CA GLN A 61 -13.14 1.20 -6.61
C GLN A 61 -12.07 2.04 -7.32
N TRP A 62 -10.90 1.45 -7.57
CA TRP A 62 -9.82 2.12 -8.26
C TRP A 62 -9.95 1.89 -9.77
N ASP A 63 -9.77 2.95 -10.55
CA ASP A 63 -9.85 2.87 -12.02
C ASP A 63 -8.69 2.07 -12.62
N GLU A 64 -7.62 1.86 -11.86
CA GLU A 64 -6.44 1.07 -12.24
C GLU A 64 -6.50 -0.35 -11.67
N ASP A 65 -6.00 -1.32 -12.43
CA ASP A 65 -5.82 -2.69 -11.95
C ASP A 65 -4.53 -2.80 -11.13
N ILE A 66 -4.67 -3.05 -9.83
CA ILE A 66 -3.54 -3.26 -8.91
C ILE A 66 -2.58 -4.35 -9.39
N ALA A 67 -3.07 -5.41 -10.05
CA ALA A 67 -2.19 -6.46 -10.56
C ALA A 67 -1.29 -5.95 -11.69
N THR A 68 -1.82 -5.07 -12.54
CA THR A 68 -1.06 -4.39 -13.60
C THR A 68 -0.02 -3.42 -13.01
N VAL A 69 -0.40 -2.67 -11.96
CA VAL A 69 0.51 -1.75 -11.26
C VAL A 69 1.65 -2.52 -10.60
N VAL A 70 1.36 -3.57 -9.83
CA VAL A 70 2.38 -4.42 -9.18
C VAL A 70 3.30 -5.08 -10.21
N ALA A 71 2.77 -5.44 -11.39
CA ALA A 71 3.58 -6.03 -12.47
C ALA A 71 4.62 -5.05 -13.03
N SER A 72 4.34 -3.74 -12.98
CA SER A 72 5.19 -2.67 -13.52
C SER A 72 6.35 -2.28 -12.60
N VAL A 73 6.33 -2.70 -11.33
CA VAL A 73 7.33 -2.34 -10.31
C VAL A 73 8.06 -3.55 -9.79
N GLY A 74 9.23 -3.34 -9.17
CA GLY A 74 10.00 -4.41 -8.54
C GLY A 74 9.48 -4.79 -7.15
N MET A 75 8.66 -3.94 -6.54
CA MET A 75 8.09 -4.11 -5.20
C MET A 75 6.86 -3.23 -5.02
N ALA A 76 5.89 -3.68 -4.22
CA ALA A 76 4.71 -2.91 -3.84
C ALA A 76 4.49 -2.98 -2.33
N LEU A 77 4.48 -1.83 -1.68
CA LEU A 77 4.12 -1.66 -0.28
C LEU A 77 2.64 -1.30 -0.23
N LEU A 78 1.81 -2.25 0.17
CA LEU A 78 0.36 -2.18 0.06
C LEU A 78 -0.31 -2.09 1.43
N ASP A 79 -1.51 -1.51 1.43
CA ASP A 79 -2.44 -1.48 2.56
C ASP A 79 -2.64 -2.89 3.12
N GLY A 80 -2.30 -3.03 4.39
CA GLY A 80 -2.52 -4.22 5.19
C GLY A 80 -3.28 -3.89 6.47
N THR A 81 -4.13 -2.86 6.46
CA THR A 81 -4.84 -2.36 7.65
C THR A 81 -5.56 -3.49 8.37
N PHE A 82 -6.39 -4.25 7.64
CA PHE A 82 -7.14 -5.39 8.20
C PHE A 82 -6.80 -6.69 7.48
N TYR A 83 -6.56 -7.76 8.26
CA TYR A 83 -6.30 -9.07 7.70
C TYR A 83 -7.56 -9.68 7.06
N SER A 84 -8.67 -9.64 7.79
CA SER A 84 -9.94 -10.22 7.35
C SER A 84 -11.14 -9.55 8.04
N ALA A 85 -12.34 -9.82 7.54
CA ALA A 85 -13.59 -9.36 8.15
C ALA A 85 -13.76 -9.78 9.63
N ALA A 86 -13.13 -10.89 10.05
CA ALA A 86 -13.20 -11.37 11.43
C ALA A 86 -12.53 -10.42 12.45
N GLU A 87 -11.64 -9.53 11.98
CA GLU A 87 -10.98 -8.52 12.80
C GLU A 87 -11.93 -7.39 13.25
N LEU A 88 -13.08 -7.27 12.58
CA LEU A 88 -14.03 -6.18 12.76
C LEU A 88 -15.40 -6.71 13.24
N PRO A 89 -15.48 -7.41 14.39
CA PRO A 89 -16.73 -7.98 14.87
C PRO A 89 -17.78 -6.89 15.13
N GLY A 90 -18.95 -7.04 14.51
CA GLY A 90 -20.08 -6.12 14.68
C GLY A 90 -19.92 -4.76 13.99
N ARG A 91 -18.90 -4.59 13.13
CA ARG A 91 -18.73 -3.38 12.32
C ARG A 91 -19.09 -3.65 10.87
N ASN A 92 -19.65 -2.63 10.22
CA ASN A 92 -19.95 -2.67 8.81
C ASN A 92 -18.66 -2.35 8.01
N LEU A 93 -18.17 -3.29 7.20
CA LEU A 93 -16.98 -3.07 6.37
C LEU A 93 -17.15 -1.90 5.40
N ALA A 94 -18.38 -1.59 4.97
CA ALA A 94 -18.65 -0.44 4.11
C ALA A 94 -18.40 0.90 4.82
N GLU A 95 -18.34 0.93 6.15
CA GLU A 95 -18.07 2.14 6.94
C GLU A 95 -16.58 2.33 7.24
N ILE A 96 -15.75 1.30 7.01
CA ILE A 96 -14.30 1.31 7.24
C ILE A 96 -13.61 0.70 6.01
N PRO A 97 -13.67 1.43 4.88
CA PRO A 97 -13.22 0.89 3.60
C PRO A 97 -11.69 0.73 3.61
N HIS A 98 -11.24 -0.52 3.57
CA HIS A 98 -9.88 -0.93 3.24
C HIS A 98 -9.94 -2.29 2.55
N PRO A 99 -9.06 -2.59 1.58
CA PRO A 99 -8.94 -3.94 1.06
C PRO A 99 -8.44 -4.86 2.19
N LEU A 100 -9.09 -6.02 2.33
CA LEU A 100 -8.60 -7.04 3.26
C LEU A 100 -7.29 -7.62 2.72
N VAL A 101 -6.34 -7.94 3.60
CA VAL A 101 -5.10 -8.64 3.20
C VAL A 101 -5.43 -9.93 2.44
N THR A 102 -6.44 -10.69 2.89
CA THR A 102 -6.87 -11.92 2.19
C THR A 102 -7.38 -11.67 0.78
N GLU A 103 -8.04 -10.53 0.53
CA GLU A 103 -8.47 -10.12 -0.81
C GLU A 103 -7.26 -9.75 -1.68
N SER A 104 -6.35 -8.93 -1.14
CA SER A 104 -5.11 -8.55 -1.81
C SER A 104 -4.28 -9.79 -2.18
N CYS A 105 -4.18 -10.77 -1.27
CA CYS A 105 -3.49 -12.03 -1.52
C CYS A 105 -4.13 -12.81 -2.68
N ALA A 106 -5.46 -12.91 -2.71
CA ALA A 106 -6.17 -13.60 -3.78
C ALA A 106 -5.96 -12.95 -5.15
N ARG A 107 -5.99 -11.60 -5.20
CA ARG A 107 -5.77 -10.83 -6.45
C ARG A 107 -4.34 -10.91 -6.95
N LEU A 108 -3.36 -10.99 -6.05
CA LEU A 108 -1.93 -10.87 -6.35
C LEU A 108 -1.15 -12.19 -6.20
N ALA A 109 -1.83 -13.33 -6.11
CA ALA A 109 -1.21 -14.64 -5.89
C ALA A 109 -0.08 -14.99 -6.88
N GLY A 110 -0.17 -14.51 -8.13
CA GLY A 110 0.86 -14.70 -9.16
C GLY A 110 2.07 -13.75 -9.07
N GLN A 111 2.07 -12.83 -8.10
CA GLN A 111 3.08 -11.77 -7.93
C GLN A 111 3.41 -11.54 -6.45
N ALA A 112 3.16 -12.54 -5.60
CA ALA A 112 3.23 -12.44 -4.14
C ALA A 112 4.60 -11.95 -3.65
N GLU A 113 5.68 -12.36 -4.33
CA GLU A 113 7.06 -12.04 -3.97
C GLU A 113 7.38 -10.54 -4.06
N ARG A 114 6.54 -9.76 -4.75
CA ARG A 114 6.70 -8.31 -4.91
C ARG A 114 5.96 -7.55 -3.84
N VAL A 115 5.05 -8.18 -3.11
CA VAL A 115 4.11 -7.49 -2.23
C VAL A 115 4.59 -7.51 -0.78
N VAL A 116 4.57 -6.34 -0.17
CA VAL A 116 4.86 -6.11 1.25
C VAL A 116 3.64 -5.43 1.88
N PHE A 117 2.98 -6.08 2.84
CA PHE A 117 1.89 -5.45 3.58
C PHE A 117 2.42 -4.49 4.64
N VAL A 118 1.93 -3.26 4.64
CA VAL A 118 2.27 -2.19 5.59
C VAL A 118 1.00 -1.58 6.18
N HIS A 119 1.12 -0.53 7.01
CA HIS A 119 -0.03 0.20 7.56
C HIS A 119 -1.03 -0.69 8.35
N MET A 120 -0.53 -1.73 9.01
CA MET A 120 -1.38 -2.65 9.76
C MET A 120 -2.03 -1.97 10.97
N ASN A 121 -3.33 -2.19 11.15
CA ASN A 121 -4.01 -1.79 12.38
C ASN A 121 -3.49 -2.61 13.57
N HIS A 122 -3.60 -2.06 14.77
CA HIS A 122 -3.14 -2.72 16.00
C HIS A 122 -3.82 -4.07 16.31
N SER A 123 -5.02 -4.31 15.77
CA SER A 123 -5.74 -5.59 15.91
C SER A 123 -5.30 -6.65 14.89
N ASN A 124 -4.43 -6.29 13.95
CA ASN A 124 -4.13 -7.15 12.81
C ASN A 124 -3.28 -8.34 13.27
N PRO A 125 -3.74 -9.60 13.07
CA PRO A 125 -3.03 -10.79 13.54
C PRO A 125 -1.66 -10.96 12.88
N LEU A 126 -1.39 -10.29 11.74
CA LEU A 126 -0.08 -10.28 11.10
C LEU A 126 1.01 -9.62 11.97
N LEU A 127 0.63 -8.78 12.95
CA LEU A 127 1.56 -8.18 13.89
C LEU A 127 2.15 -9.21 14.87
N ASP A 128 1.48 -10.32 15.11
CA ASP A 128 2.01 -11.43 15.91
C ASP A 128 2.81 -12.41 15.01
N PRO A 129 4.14 -12.52 15.19
CA PRO A 129 4.98 -13.48 14.44
C PRO A 129 4.56 -14.95 14.62
N ALA A 130 3.82 -15.26 15.70
CA ALA A 130 3.35 -16.60 15.99
C ALA A 130 1.92 -16.88 15.49
N SER A 131 1.24 -15.93 14.86
CA SER A 131 -0.12 -16.13 14.35
C SER A 131 -0.16 -17.09 13.16
N ALA A 132 -1.29 -17.79 13.00
CA ALA A 132 -1.49 -18.68 11.85
C ALA A 132 -1.71 -17.88 10.57
N GLU A 133 -2.32 -16.71 10.71
CA GLU A 133 -2.60 -15.74 9.67
C GLU A 133 -1.31 -15.22 9.04
N ARG A 134 -0.33 -14.85 9.87
CA ARG A 134 0.99 -14.42 9.38
C ARG A 134 1.70 -15.52 8.62
N ARG A 135 1.77 -16.72 9.22
CA ARG A 135 2.36 -17.88 8.53
C ARG A 135 1.69 -18.13 7.20
N SER A 136 0.36 -18.08 7.14
CA SER A 136 -0.38 -18.29 5.88
C SER A 136 -0.05 -17.26 4.80
N VAL A 137 0.15 -15.99 5.18
CA VAL A 137 0.52 -14.92 4.24
C VAL A 137 1.96 -15.11 3.74
N GLU A 138 2.89 -15.40 4.66
CA GLU A 138 4.30 -15.63 4.33
C GLU A 138 4.50 -16.92 3.52
N ASP A 139 3.79 -18.00 3.84
CA ASP A 139 3.80 -19.28 3.08
C ASP A 139 3.24 -19.12 1.66
N ALA A 140 2.34 -18.14 1.46
CA ALA A 140 1.83 -17.77 0.13
C ALA A 140 2.80 -16.86 -0.66
N GLY A 141 3.96 -16.52 -0.09
CA GLY A 141 5.03 -15.76 -0.74
C GLY A 141 4.98 -14.24 -0.52
N PHE A 142 3.99 -13.75 0.22
CA PHE A 142 3.86 -12.33 0.56
C PHE A 142 4.78 -11.97 1.73
N THR A 143 5.19 -10.70 1.81
CA THR A 143 5.97 -10.21 2.96
C THR A 143 5.09 -9.40 3.92
N VAL A 144 5.21 -9.66 5.22
CA VAL A 144 4.64 -8.77 6.26
C VAL A 144 5.69 -7.75 6.67
N GLY A 145 5.41 -6.46 6.44
CA GLY A 145 6.31 -5.37 6.74
C GLY A 145 6.60 -5.23 8.24
N ALA A 146 7.83 -4.84 8.59
CA ALA A 146 8.23 -4.59 9.96
C ALA A 146 9.08 -3.32 10.07
N THR A 147 9.05 -2.66 11.23
CA THR A 147 9.87 -1.49 11.50
C THR A 147 11.35 -1.80 11.28
N GLY A 148 12.03 -0.92 10.54
CA GLY A 148 13.47 -1.04 10.28
C GLY A 148 13.82 -1.87 9.04
N MET A 149 12.85 -2.44 8.33
CA MET A 149 13.06 -2.96 6.97
C MET A 149 13.59 -1.86 6.05
N ARG A 150 14.51 -2.23 5.15
CA ARG A 150 15.17 -1.32 4.21
C ARG A 150 15.32 -2.02 2.87
N TRP A 151 15.12 -1.25 1.81
CA TRP A 151 15.29 -1.71 0.43
C TRP A 151 16.16 -0.73 -0.32
N ALA A 152 17.00 -1.26 -1.21
CA ALA A 152 17.76 -0.44 -2.15
C ALA A 152 16.87 -0.14 -3.36
N LEU A 153 16.88 1.13 -3.76
CA LEU A 153 16.22 1.65 -4.97
C LEU A 153 17.25 1.92 -6.06
#